data_AF-U5GHH8-F1
#
_entry.id   AF-U5GHH8-F1
#
_cell.length_a   1.000
_cell.length_b   1.000
_cell.length_c   1.000
_cell.angle_alpha   90.00
_cell.angle_beta   90.00
_cell.angle_gamma   90.00
#
_symmetry.space_group_name_H-M   'P 1'
#
loop_
_entity.id
_entity.type
_entity.pdbx_description
1 polymer ?
#
loop_
_entity_poly.entity_id
_entity_poly.type
_entity_poly.pdbx_seq_one_letter_code
_entity_poly.pdbx_strand_id
1 'polypeptide(L)' 'MVNPAGWSVWEGEFPSKTLYYGEYSNQGPGAGAGKRVKWPGYHVITSANEAMKFTVAELIQGGMAEGYWSCL' A
#
# COMPACT_ATOMS: atom_id res chain seq x y z
N MET A 1 -9.23 -14.72 7.37
CA MET A 1 -8.46 -15.38 6.29
C MET A 1 -8.45 -14.45 5.09
N VAL A 2 -7.34 -14.37 4.34
CA VAL A 2 -7.25 -13.56 3.11
C VAL A 2 -7.39 -14.49 1.91
N ASN A 3 -8.25 -14.13 0.95
CA ASN A 3 -8.35 -14.89 -0.29
C ASN A 3 -7.00 -14.83 -1.04
N PRO A 4 -6.47 -15.93 -1.60
CA PRO A 4 -5.23 -15.90 -2.37
C PRO A 4 -5.16 -14.81 -3.46
N ALA A 5 -6.29 -14.46 -4.09
CA ALA A 5 -6.37 -13.37 -5.07
C ALA A 5 -6.10 -11.97 -4.46
N GLY A 6 -6.35 -11.80 -3.15
CA GLY A 6 -6.09 -10.58 -2.37
C GLY A 6 -7.11 -9.47 -2.57
N TRP A 7 -7.42 -9.14 -3.83
CA TRP A 7 -8.24 -7.98 -4.21
C TRP A 7 -9.43 -8.40 -5.08
N SER A 8 -10.51 -7.62 -5.02
CA SER A 8 -11.77 -7.89 -5.73
C SER A 8 -12.17 -6.75 -6.64
N VAL A 9 -12.79 -7.08 -7.77
CA VAL A 9 -13.33 -6.07 -8.70
C VAL A 9 -14.45 -5.28 -8.02
N TRP A 10 -14.58 -4.01 -8.40
CA TRP A 10 -15.75 -3.21 -8.05
C TRP A 10 -16.82 -3.41 -9.14
N GLU A 11 -18.04 -3.81 -8.75
CA GLU A 11 -19.24 -3.93 -9.58
C GLU A 11 -19.04 -4.33 -11.06
N GLY A 12 -18.39 -5.47 -11.30
CA GLY A 12 -18.25 -6.01 -12.67
C GLY A 12 -17.36 -5.18 -13.60
N GLU A 13 -16.78 -4.08 -13.14
CA GLU A 13 -15.85 -3.28 -13.90
C GLU A 13 -14.45 -3.87 -13.84
N PHE A 14 -13.76 -3.83 -14.99
CA PHE A 14 -12.34 -4.15 -14.99
C PHE A 14 -11.59 -3.12 -14.15
N PRO A 15 -10.66 -3.55 -13.30
CA PRO A 15 -9.89 -2.64 -12.46
C PRO A 15 -9.23 -1.57 -13.34
N SER A 16 -9.53 -0.30 -13.05
CA SER A 16 -8.95 0.82 -13.77
C SER A 16 -7.42 0.72 -13.76
N LYS A 17 -6.79 1.04 -14.89
CA LYS A 17 -5.32 1.15 -14.99
C LYS A 17 -4.74 2.22 -14.06
N THR A 18 -5.58 3.04 -13.43
CA THR A 18 -5.21 4.13 -12.52
C THR A 18 -5.14 3.74 -11.04
N LEU A 19 -5.60 2.55 -10.66
CA LEU A 19 -5.56 2.14 -9.25
C LEU A 19 -4.13 1.87 -8.79
N TYR A 20 -3.88 2.02 -7.49
CA TYR A 20 -2.62 1.63 -6.84
C TYR A 20 -2.91 0.84 -5.57
N TYR A 21 -2.69 -0.47 -5.61
CA TYR A 21 -2.78 -1.38 -4.47
C TYR A 21 -1.40 -1.98 -4.19
N GLY A 22 -0.85 -1.68 -3.02
CA GLY A 22 0.47 -2.10 -2.60
C GLY A 22 0.45 -3.06 -1.42
N GLU A 23 1.26 -4.12 -1.46
CA GLU A 23 1.59 -4.95 -0.31
C GLU A 23 3.10 -4.87 -0.02
N TYR A 24 3.49 -4.50 1.20
CA TYR A 24 4.89 -4.38 1.62
C TYR A 24 5.15 -5.16 2.92
N SER A 25 6.08 -6.10 2.89
CA SER A 25 6.58 -6.83 4.07
C SER A 25 5.50 -7.45 4.99
N ASN A 26 4.34 -7.81 4.45
CA ASN A 26 3.26 -8.47 5.19
C ASN A 26 3.71 -9.84 5.70
N GLN A 27 3.19 -10.26 6.86
CA GLN A 27 3.52 -11.55 7.48
C GLN A 27 2.27 -12.37 7.84
N GLY A 28 2.47 -13.68 8.01
CA GLY A 28 1.44 -14.63 8.45
C GLY A 28 0.68 -15.36 7.33
N PRO A 29 -0.26 -16.25 7.68
CA PRO A 29 -0.86 -17.24 6.75
C PRO A 29 -1.66 -16.71 5.55
N GLY A 30 -1.80 -15.40 5.37
CA GLY A 30 -2.45 -14.77 4.21
C GLY A 30 -1.56 -13.84 3.39
N ALA A 31 -0.31 -13.63 3.83
CA ALA A 31 0.59 -12.60 3.27
C ALA A 31 1.25 -12.99 1.95
N GLY A 32 1.22 -14.28 1.58
CA GLY A 32 1.84 -14.75 0.34
C GLY A 32 1.19 -14.11 -0.89
N ALA A 33 1.98 -13.35 -1.65
CA ALA A 33 1.51 -12.61 -2.83
C ALA A 33 1.49 -13.44 -4.13
N GLY A 34 2.01 -14.67 -4.14
CA GLY A 34 2.22 -15.47 -5.35
C GLY A 34 0.96 -15.86 -6.13
N LYS A 35 -0.24 -15.69 -5.55
CA LYS A 35 -1.53 -16.00 -6.18
C LYS A 35 -2.42 -14.76 -6.36
N ARG A 36 -1.86 -13.57 -6.17
CA ARG A 36 -2.59 -12.31 -6.26
C ARG A 36 -3.01 -12.01 -7.69
N VAL A 37 -4.01 -11.14 -7.81
CA VAL A 37 -4.44 -10.59 -9.10
C VAL A 37 -3.27 -9.98 -9.88
N LYS A 38 -3.30 -10.08 -11.21
CA LYS A 38 -2.24 -9.55 -12.10
C LYS A 38 -2.60 -8.17 -12.66
N TRP A 39 -3.32 -7.37 -11.90
CA TRP A 39 -3.79 -6.06 -12.37
C TRP A 39 -2.60 -5.10 -12.53
N PRO A 40 -2.60 -4.22 -13.55
CA PRO A 40 -1.52 -3.25 -13.75
C PRO A 40 -1.25 -2.36 -12.52
N GLY A 41 -2.30 -2.05 -11.75
CA GLY A 41 -2.23 -1.24 -10.54
C GLY A 41 -1.96 -2.03 -9.24
N TYR A 42 -1.75 -3.35 -9.32
CA TYR A 42 -1.33 -4.14 -8.16
C TYR A 42 0.19 -4.23 -8.09
N HIS A 43 0.74 -3.97 -6.91
CA HIS A 43 2.17 -3.89 -6.67
C HIS A 43 2.55 -4.71 -5.44
N VAL A 44 3.45 -5.68 -5.64
CA VAL A 44 4.26 -6.22 -4.54
C VAL A 44 5.42 -5.27 -4.35
N ILE A 45 5.38 -4.48 -3.27
CA ILE A 45 6.39 -3.47 -3.00
C ILE A 45 7.60 -4.19 -2.37
N THR A 46 8.76 -4.05 -3.00
CA THR A 46 10.03 -4.61 -2.50
C THR A 46 11.01 -3.52 -2.04
N SER A 47 10.82 -2.29 -2.51
CA SER A 47 11.65 -1.15 -2.13
C SER A 47 11.10 -0.45 -0.89
N ALA A 48 11.94 -0.31 0.13
CA ALA A 48 11.60 0.49 1.30
C ALA A 48 11.29 1.95 0.91
N ASN A 49 11.99 2.51 -0.09
CA ASN A 49 11.78 3.88 -0.55
C ASN A 49 10.38 4.08 -1.17
N GLU A 50 9.84 3.05 -1.82
CA GLU A 50 8.47 3.11 -2.34
C GLU A 50 7.46 3.05 -1.18
N ALA A 51 7.70 2.18 -0.20
CA ALA A 51 6.86 2.07 0.99
C ALA A 51 6.87 3.35 1.85
N MET A 52 7.99 4.08 1.89
CA MET A 52 8.12 5.33 2.67
C MET A 52 7.07 6.38 2.30
N LYS A 53 6.66 6.44 1.03
CA LYS A 53 5.64 7.38 0.53
C LYS A 53 4.28 7.23 1.23
N PHE A 54 4.03 6.07 1.84
CA PHE A 54 2.78 5.74 2.52
C PHE A 54 2.90 5.80 4.05
N THR A 55 4.01 6.31 4.58
CA THR A 55 4.17 6.55 6.03
C THR A 55 3.46 7.82 6.48
N VAL A 56 3.27 7.98 7.79
CA VAL A 56 2.64 9.17 8.37
C VAL A 56 3.38 10.46 8.01
N ALA A 57 4.72 10.43 8.01
CA ALA A 57 5.55 11.58 7.71
C ALA A 57 5.38 12.03 6.25
N GLU A 58 5.38 11.11 5.29
CA GLU A 58 5.33 11.45 3.86
C GLU A 58 3.89 11.68 3.36
N LEU A 59 2.95 10.81 3.74
CA LEU A 59 1.60 10.84 3.17
C LEU A 59 0.76 12.00 3.71
N ILE A 60 0.85 12.27 5.02
CA ILE A 60 0.01 13.26 5.71
C ILE A 60 0.83 14.30 6.47
N GLN A 61 2.15 14.34 6.30
CA GLN A 61 3.02 15.37 6.89
C GLN A 61 2.94 15.43 8.43
N GLY A 62 2.68 14.30 9.08
CA GLY A 62 2.33 14.24 10.51
C GLY A 62 3.42 14.69 11.49
N GLY A 63 4.66 14.92 11.03
CA GLY A 63 5.76 15.45 11.85
C GLY A 63 5.97 16.96 11.77
N MET A 64 5.28 17.66 10.86
CA MET A 64 5.50 19.10 10.67
C MET A 64 5.00 19.96 11.86
N ALA A 65 4.06 19.45 12.67
CA ALA A 65 3.54 20.16 13.83
C ALA A 65 4.55 20.22 15.01
N GLU A 66 5.48 19.27 15.13
CA GLU A 66 6.45 19.24 16.23
C GLU A 66 7.63 20.20 16.02
N GLY A 67 7.88 20.64 14.77
CA GLY A 67 8.94 21.59 14.45
C GLY A 67 8.68 23.03 14.92
N TYR A 68 7.41 23.43 15.04
CA TYR A 68 7.03 24.78 15.47
C TYR A 68 7.06 24.98 16.99
N TRP A 69 7.11 23.90 17.78
CA TRP A 69 7.14 23.98 19.24
C TRP A 69 8.53 23.76 19.86
N SER A 70 9.52 23.31 19.08
CA SER A 70 10.91 23.16 19.58
C SER A 70 11.74 24.46 19.55
N CYS A 71 11.16 25.56 19.07
CA CYS A 71 11.82 26.87 18.93
C CYS A 71 11.26 27.95 19.89
N LEU A 72 10.72 27.55 21.05
CA LEU A 72 10.42 28.40 22.20
C LEU A 72 11.13 27.82 23.44
#